data_AF-A0A0W7YQJ8-F1
#
_entry.id   AF-A0A0W7YQJ8-F1
#
_cell.length_a   1.000
_cell.length_b   1.000
_cell.length_c   1.000
_cell.angle_alpha   90.00
_cell.angle_beta   90.00
_cell.angle_gamma   90.00
#
_symmetry.space_group_name_H-M   'P 1'
#
loop_
_entity.id
_entity.type
_entity.pdbx_description
1 polymer ?
#
loop_
_entity_poly.entity_id
_entity_poly.type
_entity_poly.pdbx_seq_one_letter_code
_entity_poly.pdbx_strand_id
1 'polypeptide(L)'
;MRLWHVDLIEYLPKGQLLSQWRELNSIFAKEDQHILINYVYEYPKEDLYVYSEKVMEEMKKRGYQIRTYEKMNRYFDGLGPVKDRKPFQQHHDKEYLEICFYNLKEKYIRGQKDYAEELYQQLCMYVNNVL
;
A
#
# COMPACT_ATOMS: atom_id res chain seq x y z
N MET A 1 -9.76 5.09 5.33
CA MET A 1 -9.16 3.98 4.57
C MET A 1 -8.57 4.56 3.30
N ARG A 2 -7.31 4.23 2.98
CA ARG A 2 -6.56 4.62 1.79
C ARG A 2 -5.51 3.56 1.50
N LEU A 3 -5.44 3.10 0.26
CA LEU A 3 -4.23 2.41 -0.21
C LEU A 3 -3.14 3.44 -0.49
N TRP A 4 -1.99 3.33 0.16
CA TRP A 4 -0.81 4.11 -0.18
C TRP A 4 -0.39 3.82 -1.61
N HIS A 5 0.11 4.84 -2.32
CA HIS A 5 0.68 4.65 -3.64
C HIS A 5 1.71 3.50 -3.62
N VAL A 6 1.65 2.60 -4.60
CA VAL A 6 2.44 1.36 -4.63
C VAL A 6 3.94 1.60 -4.49
N ASP A 7 4.43 2.65 -5.14
CA ASP A 7 5.85 3.01 -5.10
C ASP A 7 6.30 3.59 -3.74
N LEU A 8 5.35 3.91 -2.84
CA LEU A 8 5.66 4.44 -1.50
C LEU A 8 5.68 3.39 -0.39
N ILE A 9 5.33 2.14 -0.68
CA ILE A 9 5.21 1.06 0.32
C ILE A 9 6.50 0.88 1.13
N GLU A 10 7.66 0.93 0.46
CA GLU A 10 8.97 0.77 1.10
C GLU A 10 9.38 1.95 1.99
N TYR A 11 8.70 3.09 1.88
CA TYR A 11 8.99 4.29 2.68
C TYR A 11 7.97 4.53 3.80
N LEU A 12 6.95 3.66 3.91
CA LEU A 12 5.95 3.79 4.96
C LEU A 12 6.59 3.57 6.33
N PRO A 13 6.30 4.40 7.35
CA PRO A 13 6.65 4.06 8.73
C PRO A 13 5.84 2.83 9.18
N LYS A 14 6.35 2.11 10.19
CA LYS A 14 5.83 0.80 10.64
C LYS A 14 4.31 0.78 10.82
N GLY A 15 3.76 1.76 11.51
CA GLY A 15 2.35 1.91 11.81
C GLY A 15 1.52 2.11 10.55
N GLN A 16 2.03 2.82 9.54
CA GLN A 16 1.33 2.98 8.26
C GLN A 16 1.36 1.68 7.45
N LEU A 17 2.49 0.96 7.41
CA LEU A 17 2.56 -0.34 6.74
C LEU A 17 1.64 -1.38 7.39
N LEU A 18 1.63 -1.46 8.72
CA LEU A 18 0.70 -2.34 9.45
C LEU A 18 -0.76 -1.93 9.25
N SER A 19 -1.03 -0.63 9.14
CA SER A 19 -2.38 -0.14 8.83
C SER A 19 -2.79 -0.51 7.41
N GLN A 20 -1.87 -0.43 6.45
CA GLN A 20 -2.10 -0.84 5.06
C GLN A 20 -2.57 -2.29 4.97
N TRP A 21 -1.91 -3.20 5.70
CA TRP A 21 -2.33 -4.60 5.77
C TRP A 21 -3.71 -4.78 6.41
N ARG A 22 -4.05 -3.98 7.44
CA ARG A 22 -5.39 -4.01 8.06
C ARG A 22 -6.48 -3.55 7.09
N GLU A 23 -6.20 -2.52 6.30
CA GLU A 23 -7.13 -2.03 5.28
C GLU A 23 -7.35 -3.06 4.17
N LEU A 24 -6.28 -3.69 3.67
CA LEU A 24 -6.39 -4.81 2.73
C LEU A 24 -7.25 -5.95 3.29
N ASN A 25 -7.04 -6.34 4.55
CA ASN A 25 -7.89 -7.33 5.21
C ASN A 25 -9.35 -6.92 5.37
N SER A 26 -9.65 -5.62 5.38
CA SER A 26 -11.02 -5.13 5.38
C SER A 26 -11.64 -5.27 4.00
N ILE A 27 -10.91 -4.89 2.94
CA ILE A 27 -11.30 -5.07 1.54
C ILE A 27 -11.59 -6.56 1.25
N PHE A 28 -10.67 -7.47 1.61
CA PHE A 28 -10.84 -8.90 1.36
C PHE A 28 -12.06 -9.52 2.05
N ALA A 29 -12.42 -8.99 3.23
CA ALA A 29 -13.47 -9.58 4.06
C ALA A 29 -14.85 -8.96 3.82
N LYS A 30 -14.90 -7.69 3.43
CA LYS A 30 -16.13 -6.90 3.41
C LYS A 30 -16.39 -6.19 2.09
N GLU A 31 -15.38 -6.09 1.24
CA GLU A 31 -15.45 -5.26 0.03
C GLU A 31 -15.93 -3.83 0.35
N ASP A 32 -15.37 -3.28 1.44
CA ASP A 32 -15.75 -1.97 1.98
C ASP A 32 -15.77 -0.91 0.87
N GLN A 33 -16.83 -0.10 0.85
CA GLN A 33 -17.00 1.00 -0.09
C GLN A 33 -16.60 2.31 0.59
N HIS A 34 -15.51 2.92 0.14
CA HIS A 34 -15.00 4.19 0.64
C HIS A 34 -14.38 4.98 -0.51
N ILE A 35 -14.71 6.27 -0.61
CA ILE A 35 -14.33 7.13 -1.75
C ILE A 35 -12.85 7.05 -2.14
N LEU A 36 -11.95 6.96 -1.16
CA LEU A 36 -10.49 6.89 -1.39
C LEU A 36 -9.96 5.53 -1.88
N ILE A 37 -10.78 4.49 -1.91
CA ILE A 37 -10.38 3.14 -2.35
C ILE A 37 -11.37 2.48 -3.31
N ASN A 38 -12.53 3.07 -3.60
CA ASN A 38 -13.52 2.47 -4.50
C ASN A 38 -12.94 2.13 -5.88
N TYR A 39 -11.95 2.90 -6.33
CA TYR A 39 -11.25 2.62 -7.58
C TYR A 39 -10.70 1.20 -7.66
N VAL A 40 -10.36 0.54 -6.54
CA VAL A 40 -9.79 -0.81 -6.56
C VAL A 40 -10.73 -1.82 -7.21
N TYR A 41 -12.05 -1.59 -7.13
CA TYR A 41 -13.08 -2.46 -7.72
C TYR A 41 -13.33 -2.18 -9.21
N GLU A 42 -12.75 -1.11 -9.74
CA GLU A 42 -12.77 -0.79 -11.17
C GLU A 42 -11.65 -1.53 -11.93
N TYR A 43 -10.72 -2.16 -11.21
CA TYR A 43 -9.60 -2.91 -11.76
C TYR A 43 -9.83 -4.42 -11.65
N PRO A 44 -9.15 -5.22 -12.51
CA PRO A 44 -9.07 -6.66 -12.33
C PRO A 44 -8.51 -7.03 -10.95
N LYS A 45 -8.98 -8.14 -10.36
CA LYS A 45 -8.54 -8.60 -9.03
C LYS A 45 -7.02 -8.79 -8.94
N GLU A 46 -6.38 -9.11 -10.06
CA GLU A 46 -4.93 -9.23 -10.21
C GLU A 46 -4.18 -7.99 -9.72
N ASP A 47 -4.73 -6.79 -9.93
CA ASP A 47 -4.08 -5.55 -9.49
C ASP A 47 -4.04 -5.45 -7.96
N LEU A 48 -5.17 -5.75 -7.30
CA LEU A 48 -5.21 -5.80 -5.84
C LEU A 48 -4.34 -6.94 -5.30
N TYR A 49 -4.25 -8.07 -6.00
CA TYR A 49 -3.37 -9.17 -5.65
C TYR A 49 -1.89 -8.74 -5.66
N VAL A 50 -1.41 -8.20 -6.78
CA VAL A 50 -0.02 -7.72 -6.91
C VAL A 50 0.30 -6.61 -5.91
N TYR A 51 -0.64 -5.68 -5.70
CA TYR A 51 -0.47 -4.65 -4.66
C TYR A 51 -0.33 -5.27 -3.26
N SER A 52 -1.15 -6.27 -2.95
CA SER A 52 -1.11 -6.98 -1.67
C SER A 52 0.21 -7.72 -1.49
N GLU A 53 0.73 -8.36 -2.54
CA GLU A 53 2.05 -8.99 -2.52
C GLU A 53 3.16 -8.00 -2.18
N LYS A 54 3.20 -6.82 -2.79
CA LYS A 54 4.20 -5.78 -2.47
C LYS A 54 4.16 -5.35 -1.00
N VAL A 55 2.97 -5.23 -0.41
CA VAL A 55 2.82 -4.96 1.03
C VAL A 55 3.37 -6.11 1.88
N MET A 56 3.05 -7.35 1.52
CA MET A 56 3.53 -8.55 2.23
C MET A 56 5.04 -8.74 2.12
N GLU A 57 5.61 -8.48 0.94
CA GLU A 57 7.06 -8.51 0.70
C GLU A 57 7.79 -7.50 1.58
N GLU A 58 7.29 -6.26 1.65
CA GLU A 58 7.89 -5.24 2.51
C GLU A 58 7.74 -5.58 3.99
N MET A 59 6.60 -6.13 4.41
CA MET A 59 6.42 -6.63 5.77
C MET A 59 7.42 -7.75 6.09
N LYS A 60 7.61 -8.71 5.18
CA LYS A 60 8.56 -9.81 5.32
C LYS A 60 10.00 -9.30 5.39
N LYS A 61 10.38 -8.37 4.50
CA LYS A 61 11.70 -7.72 4.48
C LYS A 61 12.03 -7.05 5.80
N ARG A 62 11.04 -6.46 6.47
CA ARG A 62 11.19 -5.83 7.80
C ARG A 62 11.00 -6.78 8.99
N GLY A 63 10.84 -8.09 8.74
CA GLY A 63 10.66 -9.09 9.78
C GLY A 63 9.29 -9.07 10.48
N TYR A 64 8.28 -8.43 9.90
CA TYR A 64 6.93 -8.41 10.45
C TYR A 64 6.18 -9.71 10.12
N GLN A 65 5.65 -10.36 11.15
CA GLN A 65 4.89 -11.59 11.00
C GLN A 65 3.41 -11.32 10.72
N ILE A 66 2.92 -11.81 9.60
CA ILE A 66 1.49 -11.86 9.28
C ILE A 66 0.89 -13.10 9.95
N ARG A 67 -0.14 -12.90 10.78
CA ARG A 67 -0.74 -13.99 11.58
C ARG A 67 -1.59 -14.96 10.75
N THR A 68 -2.27 -14.45 9.73
CA THR A 68 -3.17 -15.23 8.89
C THR A 68 -3.29 -14.59 7.51
N TYR A 69 -3.42 -15.45 6.50
CA TYR A 69 -3.69 -15.10 5.11
C TYR A 69 -5.11 -15.53 4.67
N GLU A 70 -5.93 -16.06 5.58
CA GLU A 70 -7.21 -16.71 5.27
C GLU A 70 -8.15 -15.81 4.45
N LYS A 71 -8.28 -14.54 4.82
CA LYS A 71 -9.14 -13.58 4.11
C LYS A 71 -8.64 -13.31 2.70
N MET A 72 -7.33 -13.11 2.54
CA MET A 72 -6.70 -12.90 1.24
C MET A 72 -6.90 -14.13 0.35
N ASN A 73 -6.60 -15.33 0.88
CA ASN A 73 -6.73 -16.59 0.15
C ASN A 73 -8.18 -16.82 -0.30
N ARG A 74 -9.17 -16.52 0.54
CA ARG A 74 -10.60 -16.62 0.19
C ARG A 74 -10.99 -15.60 -0.89
N TYR A 75 -10.52 -14.36 -0.78
CA TYR A 75 -10.89 -13.29 -1.72
C TYR A 75 -10.36 -13.54 -3.14
N PHE A 76 -9.18 -14.14 -3.24
CA PHE A 76 -8.50 -14.50 -4.48
C PHE A 76 -8.65 -15.98 -4.84
N ASP A 77 -9.59 -16.70 -4.23
CA ASP A 77 -9.84 -18.09 -4.59
C ASP A 77 -10.24 -18.21 -6.07
N GLY A 78 -9.69 -19.20 -6.76
CA GLY A 78 -9.85 -19.37 -8.20
C GLY A 78 -9.09 -18.37 -9.09
N LEU A 79 -8.31 -17.44 -8.51
CA LEU A 79 -7.43 -16.56 -9.30
C LEU A 79 -6.30 -17.41 -9.91
N GLY A 80 -6.17 -17.34 -11.24
CA GLY A 80 -5.11 -18.03 -11.97
C GLY A 80 -3.72 -17.41 -11.74
N PRO A 81 -2.68 -17.90 -12.44
CA PRO A 81 -1.35 -17.33 -12.37
C PRO A 81 -1.36 -15.84 -12.76
N VAL A 82 -0.94 -14.98 -11.82
CA VAL A 82 -0.87 -13.53 -12.04
C VAL A 82 0.51 -13.17 -12.60
N LYS A 83 0.53 -12.43 -13.70
CA LYS A 83 1.78 -11.89 -14.28
C LYS A 83 2.19 -10.65 -13.52
N ASP A 84 3.51 -10.42 -13.43
CA ASP A 84 4.03 -9.17 -12.88
C ASP A 84 3.53 -7.97 -13.70
N ARG A 85 3.00 -6.97 -13.00
CA ARG A 85 2.41 -5.75 -13.57
C ARG A 85 2.41 -4.62 -12.54
N LYS A 86 2.33 -3.37 -13.01
CA LYS A 86 2.07 -2.24 -12.11
C LYS A 86 0.58 -2.23 -11.75
N PRO A 87 0.21 -2.39 -10.46
CA PRO A 87 -1.19 -2.38 -10.06
C PRO A 87 -1.76 -0.96 -10.15
N PHE A 88 -3.05 -0.86 -10.49
CA PHE A 88 -3.82 0.38 -10.46
C PHE A 88 -3.25 1.49 -11.34
N GLN A 89 -2.71 1.15 -12.52
CA GLN A 89 -1.84 2.04 -13.32
C GLN A 89 -2.41 3.44 -13.61
N GLN A 90 -3.74 3.63 -13.69
CA GLN A 90 -4.34 4.96 -13.93
C GLN A 90 -4.63 5.72 -12.63
N HIS A 91 -4.67 5.06 -11.47
CA HIS A 91 -4.90 5.70 -10.16
C HIS A 91 -3.62 5.83 -9.34
N HIS A 92 -2.63 4.96 -9.56
CA HIS A 92 -1.29 5.05 -8.98
C HIS A 92 -0.38 5.77 -9.96
N ASP A 93 -0.82 6.98 -10.28
CA ASP A 93 -0.17 7.92 -11.18
C ASP A 93 0.66 8.96 -10.40
N LYS A 94 1.21 9.93 -11.12
CA LYS A 94 2.07 10.96 -10.55
C LYS A 94 1.32 11.86 -9.56
N GLU A 95 0.06 12.19 -9.82
CA GLU A 95 -0.74 13.04 -8.95
C GLU A 95 -1.05 12.32 -7.62
N TYR A 96 -1.45 11.05 -7.69
CA TYR A 96 -1.72 10.27 -6.48
C TYR A 96 -0.47 9.97 -5.66
N LEU A 97 0.68 9.78 -6.34
CA LEU A 97 1.98 9.69 -5.70
C LEU A 97 2.27 10.94 -4.86
N GLU A 98 2.09 12.13 -5.44
CA GLU A 98 2.31 13.42 -4.77
C GLU A 98 1.35 13.62 -3.58
N ILE A 99 0.07 13.29 -3.75
CA ILE A 99 -0.93 13.32 -2.67
C ILE A 99 -0.49 12.42 -1.50
N CYS A 100 -0.03 11.20 -1.79
CA CYS A 100 0.43 10.28 -0.77
C CYS A 100 1.72 10.79 -0.10
N PHE A 101 2.66 11.34 -0.86
CA PHE A 101 3.89 11.94 -0.32
C PHE A 101 3.57 13.06 0.68
N TYR A 102 2.72 14.02 0.32
CA TYR A 102 2.39 15.12 1.24
C TYR A 102 1.67 14.62 2.49
N ASN A 103 0.89 13.54 2.40
CA ASN A 103 0.28 12.92 3.57
C ASN A 103 1.33 12.29 4.51
N LEU A 104 2.37 11.65 3.96
CA LEU A 104 3.51 11.14 4.76
C LEU A 104 4.32 12.29 5.36
N LYS A 105 4.58 13.36 4.60
CA LYS A 105 5.25 14.57 5.08
C LYS A 105 4.51 15.22 6.24
N GLU A 106 3.19 15.34 6.16
CA GLU A 106 2.39 15.84 7.28
C GLU A 106 2.58 14.96 8.52
N LYS A 107 2.47 13.64 8.38
CA LYS A 107 2.66 12.70 9.50
C LYS A 107 4.03 12.84 10.14
N TYR A 108 5.07 12.97 9.34
CA TYR A 108 6.43 13.20 9.80
C TYR A 108 6.56 14.53 10.56
N ILE A 109 6.12 15.66 9.99
CA ILE A 109 6.19 17.00 10.61
C ILE A 109 5.39 17.07 11.92
N ARG A 110 4.27 16.34 12.00
CA ARG A 110 3.44 16.24 13.21
C ARG A 110 4.01 15.30 14.27
N GLY A 111 5.18 14.70 14.03
CA GLY A 111 5.89 13.87 15.01
C GLY A 111 5.33 12.45 15.14
N GLN A 112 4.94 11.82 14.03
CA GLN A 112 4.62 10.39 14.04
C GLN A 112 5.81 9.59 14.61
N LYS A 113 5.62 8.99 15.79
CA LYS A 113 6.69 8.45 16.64
C LYS A 113 7.57 7.39 15.98
N ASP A 114 7.01 6.61 15.06
CA ASP A 114 7.69 5.50 14.38
C ASP A 114 8.19 5.89 12.97
N TYR A 115 8.18 7.17 12.64
CA TYR A 115 8.73 7.68 11.39
C TYR A 115 10.18 8.12 11.60
N ALA A 116 11.11 7.19 11.42
CA ALA A 116 12.54 7.47 11.52
C ALA A 116 12.99 8.51 10.49
N GLU A 117 13.88 9.42 10.91
CA GLU A 117 14.45 10.48 10.07
C GLU A 117 15.01 9.92 8.76
N GLU A 118 15.84 8.89 8.85
CA GLU A 118 16.49 8.27 7.70
C GLU A 118 15.48 7.76 6.67
N LEU A 119 14.40 7.11 7.12
CA LEU A 119 13.36 6.59 6.24
C LEU A 119 12.61 7.74 5.54
N TYR A 120 12.37 8.85 6.24
CA TYR A 120 11.74 10.02 5.64
C TYR A 120 12.67 10.74 4.65
N GLN A 121 13.98 10.77 4.90
CA GLN A 121 14.95 11.30 3.94
C GLN A 121 15.02 10.43 2.68
N GLN A 122 14.96 9.10 2.82
CA GLN A 122 14.86 8.17 1.69
C GLN A 122 13.59 8.43 0.86
N LEU A 123 12.44 8.66 1.51
CA LEU A 123 11.22 9.07 0.82
C LEU A 123 11.43 10.37 0.01
N CYS A 124 12.01 11.39 0.64
CA CYS A 124 12.26 12.67 -0.02
C CYS A 124 13.18 12.51 -1.25
N MET A 125 14.25 11.71 -1.13
CA MET A 125 15.15 11.41 -2.24
C MET A 125 14.43 10.70 -3.39
N TYR A 126 13.61 9.69 -3.07
CA TYR A 126 12.82 8.98 -4.07
C TYR A 126 11.89 9.94 -4.82
N VAL A 127 11.10 10.73 -4.09
CA VAL A 127 10.10 11.63 -4.67
C VAL A 127 10.77 12.71 -5.52
N ASN A 128 11.89 13.29 -5.09
CA ASN A 128 12.64 14.30 -5.87
C ASN A 128 13.23 13.76 -7.18
N ASN A 129 13.42 12.45 -7.30
CA ASN A 129 13.94 11.82 -8.51
C ASN A 129 12.82 11.40 -9.48
N VAL A 130 11.58 11.32 -9.01
CA VAL A 130 10.42 10.81 -9.76
C VAL A 130 9.45 11.94 -10.15
N LEU A 131 9.29 12.95 -9.29
CA LEU A 131 8.47 14.13 -9.56
C LEU A 131 9.28 15.22 -10.25
#